data_AF-A0A9N8Z387-F1
#
_entry.id   AF-A0A9N8Z387-F1
#
_cell.length_a   1.000
_cell.length_b   1.000
_cell.length_c   1.000
_cell.angle_alpha   90.00
_cell.angle_beta   90.00
_cell.angle_gamma   90.00
#
_symmetry.space_group_name_H-M   'P 1'
#
loop_
_entity.id
_entity.type
_entity.pdbx_description
1 polymer ?
#
loop_
_entity_poly.entity_id
_entity_poly.type
_entity_poly.pdbx_seq_one_letter_code
_entity_poly.pdbx_strand_id
1 'polypeptide(L)'
;MALFRRAKFLFKYSISPHSFVVKNIPRNGINYNVIKLGTVVTTINFPAWLDGLGIKPLAPLFKGKSWEEIASYSIRDIEVMGVVHRELIKRLNRHLMKAKNDTPILERTVSDDGNISKITDAKYNVKEGRKALVKLGIDKPNMLIQAFRLDANPLVNFPAWLEGLGLKPLASRFKSMIWKDIIKLRSEELEGLGIYNTNIRRRLIKHFLRAQRDLAVANGQVLPVEKIKEFPKMEDIIQAPIDFKILEDVPCWLHSIRDEFGKFAPFFEGKNWKEIINLSKNELKEMGIFDFEIRNTLHKGLELQKQAFVAQSNSI
;
A
#
# COMPACT_ATOMS: atom_id res chain seq x y z
N MET A 1 -21.19 19.21 -25.60
CA MET A 1 -21.01 17.77 -25.26
C MET A 1 -20.37 17.04 -26.43
N ALA A 2 -19.04 16.99 -26.52
CA ALA A 2 -18.32 16.05 -27.38
C ALA A 2 -16.81 16.16 -27.09
N LEU A 3 -16.25 15.20 -26.35
CA LEU A 3 -14.81 14.87 -26.32
C LEU A 3 -14.60 13.61 -25.46
N PHE A 4 -15.10 12.46 -25.93
CA PHE A 4 -14.64 11.15 -25.46
C PHE A 4 -13.88 10.49 -26.61
N ARG A 5 -12.59 10.82 -26.75
CA ARG A 5 -11.70 10.09 -27.66
C ARG A 5 -11.15 8.86 -26.94
N ARG A 6 -11.34 7.72 -27.61
CA ARG A 6 -10.87 6.37 -27.26
C ARG A 6 -9.42 6.36 -26.75
N ALA A 7 -9.21 5.83 -25.55
CA ALA A 7 -7.92 5.21 -25.21
C ALA A 7 -7.78 3.94 -26.08
N LYS A 8 -7.03 4.03 -27.18
CA LYS A 8 -6.58 2.87 -27.94
C LYS A 8 -5.50 2.19 -27.10
N PHE A 9 -5.81 1.03 -26.54
CA PHE A 9 -4.85 0.22 -25.79
C PHE A 9 -3.74 -0.25 -26.75
N LEU A 10 -2.50 0.21 -26.52
CA LEU A 10 -1.31 -0.34 -27.16
C LEU A 10 -0.84 -1.52 -26.30
N PHE A 11 -1.39 -2.71 -26.57
CA PHE A 11 -0.85 -3.95 -26.02
C PHE A 11 0.41 -4.33 -26.82
N LYS A 12 1.57 -4.38 -26.17
CA LYS A 12 2.73 -5.12 -26.67
C LYS A 12 2.66 -6.52 -26.08
N TYR A 13 2.62 -7.52 -26.95
CA TYR A 13 2.61 -8.94 -26.56
C TYR A 13 4.04 -9.47 -26.57
N SER A 14 4.44 -10.13 -25.49
CA SER A 14 5.65 -10.94 -25.44
C SER A 14 5.30 -12.29 -24.82
N ILE A 15 5.79 -13.37 -25.42
CA ILE A 15 5.53 -14.75 -24.99
C ILE A 15 6.75 -15.21 -24.19
N SER A 16 6.55 -15.52 -22.90
CA SER A 16 7.59 -16.16 -22.07
C SER A 16 7.56 -17.68 -22.28
N PRO A 17 8.70 -18.37 -22.46
CA PRO A 17 8.75 -19.79 -22.78
C PRO A 17 8.72 -20.62 -21.50
N HIS A 18 7.56 -20.69 -20.83
CA HIS A 18 7.35 -21.66 -19.75
C HIS A 18 6.00 -22.35 -19.96
N SER A 19 6.04 -23.62 -20.34
CA SER A 19 4.88 -24.50 -20.50
C SER A 19 4.81 -25.45 -19.31
N PHE A 20 3.61 -25.59 -18.73
CA PHE A 20 3.32 -26.63 -17.73
C PHE A 20 2.03 -27.36 -18.11
N VAL A 21 1.99 -28.67 -17.87
CA VAL A 21 0.80 -29.53 -18.07
C VAL A 21 -0.09 -29.38 -16.85
N VAL A 22 -1.34 -28.92 -17.03
CA VAL A 22 -2.20 -28.53 -15.90
C VAL A 22 -3.25 -29.59 -15.56
N LYS A 23 -3.62 -30.48 -16.48
CA LYS A 23 -4.51 -31.62 -16.16
C LYS A 23 -4.55 -32.66 -17.29
N ASN A 24 -4.69 -33.92 -16.89
CA ASN A 24 -5.07 -35.02 -17.77
C ASN A 24 -6.58 -35.25 -17.62
N ILE A 25 -7.35 -35.15 -18.71
CA ILE A 25 -8.80 -35.38 -18.70
C ILE A 25 -9.11 -36.55 -19.63
N PRO A 26 -9.55 -37.72 -19.12
CA PRO A 26 -9.97 -38.81 -19.98
C PRO A 26 -11.38 -38.56 -20.52
N ARG A 27 -11.55 -38.66 -21.85
CA ARG A 27 -12.85 -38.74 -22.53
C ARG A 27 -12.78 -39.82 -23.60
N ASN A 28 -13.75 -40.76 -23.59
CA ASN A 28 -13.88 -41.84 -24.57
C ASN A 28 -12.58 -42.66 -24.82
N GLY A 29 -11.79 -42.92 -23.77
CA GLY A 29 -10.57 -43.72 -23.87
C GLY A 29 -9.36 -43.00 -24.49
N ILE A 30 -9.47 -41.70 -24.78
CA ILE A 30 -8.36 -40.86 -25.27
C ILE A 30 -7.96 -39.89 -24.14
N ASN A 31 -6.66 -39.82 -23.86
CA ASN A 31 -6.08 -38.85 -22.95
C ASN A 31 -5.89 -37.52 -23.68
N TYR A 32 -6.28 -36.42 -23.04
CA TYR A 32 -6.04 -35.07 -23.55
C TYR A 32 -5.09 -34.35 -22.61
N ASN A 33 -3.95 -33.93 -23.14
CA ASN A 33 -3.01 -33.06 -22.42
C ASN A 33 -3.44 -31.60 -22.59
N VAL A 34 -3.94 -30.98 -21.53
CA VAL A 34 -4.16 -29.52 -21.52
C VAL A 34 -2.83 -28.84 -21.20
N ILE A 35 -2.16 -28.35 -22.24
CA ILE A 35 -0.93 -27.56 -22.13
C ILE A 35 -1.32 -26.11 -21.93
N LYS A 36 -1.08 -25.57 -20.72
CA LYS A 36 -1.18 -24.14 -20.50
C LYS A 36 0.11 -23.50 -21.01
N LEU A 37 0.07 -23.01 -22.25
CA LEU A 37 1.13 -22.15 -22.77
C LEU A 37 1.13 -20.87 -21.93
N GLY A 38 2.34 -20.42 -21.56
CA GLY A 38 2.58 -19.37 -20.57
C GLY A 38 1.68 -18.15 -20.70
N THR A 39 1.44 -17.48 -19.58
CA THR A 39 0.69 -16.22 -19.51
C THR A 39 1.29 -15.24 -20.51
N VAL A 40 0.49 -14.75 -21.44
CA VAL A 40 0.88 -13.61 -22.26
C VAL A 40 0.99 -12.43 -21.31
N VAL A 41 2.23 -12.04 -20.99
CA VAL A 41 2.48 -10.88 -20.14
C VAL A 41 2.20 -9.66 -21.01
N THR A 42 0.99 -9.13 -20.89
CA THR A 42 0.68 -7.81 -21.41
C THR A 42 1.45 -6.82 -20.56
N THR A 43 2.55 -6.28 -21.12
CA THR A 43 3.26 -5.16 -20.50
C THR A 43 2.40 -3.92 -20.69
N ILE A 44 1.43 -3.72 -19.79
CA ILE A 44 0.65 -2.50 -19.74
C ILE A 44 1.59 -1.40 -19.22
N ASN A 45 1.85 -0.38 -20.05
CA ASN A 45 2.50 0.84 -19.59
C ASN A 45 1.52 1.54 -18.63
N PHE A 46 1.64 1.21 -17.35
CA PHE A 46 0.68 1.59 -16.32
C PHE A 46 0.58 3.11 -16.13
N PRO A 47 1.69 3.90 -16.14
CA PRO A 47 1.61 5.36 -16.17
C PRO A 47 0.80 5.90 -17.36
N ALA A 48 1.01 5.37 -18.57
CA ALA A 48 0.25 5.78 -19.76
C ALA A 48 -1.23 5.37 -19.67
N TRP A 49 -1.52 4.22 -19.05
CA TRP A 49 -2.89 3.78 -18.80
C TRP A 49 -3.61 4.71 -17.81
N LEU A 50 -2.98 5.07 -16.70
CA LEU A 50 -3.53 6.06 -15.75
C LEU A 50 -3.72 7.44 -16.40
N ASP A 51 -2.82 7.84 -17.29
CA ASP A 51 -2.94 9.09 -18.05
C ASP A 51 -4.16 9.07 -18.99
N GLY A 52 -4.37 7.97 -19.72
CA GLY A 52 -5.57 7.76 -20.54
C GLY A 52 -6.88 7.73 -19.74
N LEU A 53 -6.80 7.48 -18.44
CA LEU A 53 -7.92 7.54 -17.51
C LEU A 53 -8.09 8.91 -16.84
N GLY A 54 -7.22 9.88 -17.13
CA GLY A 54 -7.21 11.21 -16.48
C GLY A 54 -6.90 11.15 -14.99
N ILE A 55 -6.19 10.10 -14.55
CA ILE A 55 -5.77 9.87 -13.15
C ILE A 55 -4.25 9.70 -13.06
N LYS A 56 -3.52 10.31 -14.00
CA LYS A 56 -2.05 10.36 -14.05
C LYS A 56 -1.39 10.66 -12.70
N PRO A 57 -1.91 11.59 -11.86
CA PRO A 57 -1.26 11.90 -10.59
C PRO A 57 -1.21 10.75 -9.57
N LEU A 58 -1.94 9.65 -9.79
CA LEU A 58 -1.84 8.45 -8.95
C LEU A 58 -0.67 7.54 -9.32
N ALA A 59 0.00 7.77 -10.45
CA ALA A 59 1.10 6.93 -10.93
C ALA A 59 2.23 6.68 -9.90
N PRO A 60 2.63 7.66 -9.07
CA PRO A 60 3.68 7.43 -8.07
C PRO A 60 3.33 6.33 -7.04
N LEU A 61 2.05 6.13 -6.72
CA LEU A 61 1.62 5.10 -5.77
C LEU A 61 1.90 3.67 -6.26
N PHE A 62 1.94 3.48 -7.57
CA PHE A 62 2.10 2.17 -8.20
C PHE A 62 3.48 1.97 -8.81
N LYS A 63 4.42 2.88 -8.52
CA LYS A 63 5.78 2.80 -9.04
C LYS A 63 6.45 1.50 -8.58
N GLY A 64 7.02 0.76 -9.53
CA GLY A 64 7.68 -0.52 -9.26
C GLY A 64 6.74 -1.70 -9.00
N LYS A 65 5.42 -1.53 -9.14
CA LYS A 65 4.43 -2.61 -9.00
C LYS A 65 4.11 -3.24 -10.35
N SER A 66 3.94 -4.56 -10.38
CA SER A 66 3.50 -5.28 -11.58
C SER A 66 2.00 -5.08 -11.83
N TRP A 67 1.54 -5.32 -13.06
CA TRP A 67 0.11 -5.27 -13.37
C TRP A 67 -0.69 -6.27 -12.53
N GLU A 68 -0.16 -7.48 -12.33
CA GLU A 68 -0.79 -8.53 -11.54
C GLU A 68 -0.93 -8.12 -10.07
N GLU A 69 0.09 -7.47 -9.50
CA GLU A 69 0.03 -6.91 -8.15
C GLU A 69 -1.07 -5.86 -8.06
N ILE A 70 -1.08 -4.88 -8.97
CA ILE A 70 -2.06 -3.78 -8.94
C ILE A 70 -3.49 -4.29 -9.19
N ALA A 71 -3.66 -5.24 -10.11
CA ALA A 71 -4.96 -5.84 -10.42
C ALA A 71 -5.50 -6.73 -9.28
N SER A 72 -4.64 -7.12 -8.33
CA SER A 72 -5.04 -7.85 -7.13
C SER A 72 -5.52 -6.94 -5.99
N TYR A 73 -5.28 -5.63 -6.07
CA TYR A 73 -5.62 -4.70 -4.99
C TYR A 73 -7.13 -4.59 -4.79
N SER A 74 -7.53 -4.79 -3.54
CA SER A 74 -8.88 -4.44 -3.10
C SER A 74 -9.03 -2.93 -2.99
N ILE A 75 -10.28 -2.47 -2.88
CA ILE A 75 -10.59 -1.06 -2.56
C ILE A 75 -9.84 -0.62 -1.30
N ARG A 76 -9.74 -1.49 -0.29
CA ARG A 76 -9.05 -1.17 0.97
C ARG A 76 -7.54 -1.01 0.77
N ASP A 77 -6.93 -1.82 -0.09
CA ASP A 77 -5.50 -1.70 -0.38
C ASP A 77 -5.20 -0.35 -1.06
N ILE A 78 -6.06 0.07 -1.99
CA ILE A 78 -5.98 1.37 -2.67
C ILE A 78 -6.17 2.54 -1.69
N GLU A 79 -7.08 2.41 -0.71
CA GLU A 79 -7.29 3.40 0.35
C GLU A 79 -6.06 3.51 1.27
N VAL A 80 -5.45 2.38 1.64
CA VAL A 80 -4.24 2.32 2.47
C VAL A 80 -3.06 2.98 1.77
N MET A 81 -2.97 2.89 0.44
CA MET A 81 -1.96 3.57 -0.38
C MET A 81 -2.16 5.10 -0.46
N GLY A 82 -3.18 5.66 0.17
CA GLY A 82 -3.38 7.11 0.25
C GLY A 82 -4.29 7.69 -0.84
N VAL A 83 -4.93 6.86 -1.68
CA VAL A 83 -6.02 7.33 -2.54
C VAL A 83 -7.29 7.42 -1.69
N VAL A 84 -7.62 8.62 -1.20
CA VAL A 84 -8.76 8.81 -0.28
C VAL A 84 -10.00 9.37 -0.97
N HIS A 85 -9.85 9.86 -2.20
CA HIS A 85 -10.97 10.45 -2.94
C HIS A 85 -11.88 9.34 -3.51
N ARG A 86 -13.03 9.12 -2.87
CA ARG A 86 -13.98 8.04 -3.19
C ARG A 86 -14.30 7.88 -4.67
N GLU A 87 -14.50 8.97 -5.41
CA GLU A 87 -14.84 8.86 -6.84
C GLU A 87 -13.65 8.41 -7.71
N LEU A 88 -12.42 8.74 -7.30
CA LEU A 88 -11.21 8.27 -7.99
C LEU A 88 -10.97 6.80 -7.71
N ILE A 89 -11.21 6.36 -6.47
CA ILE A 89 -11.17 4.94 -6.10
C ILE A 89 -12.20 4.15 -6.90
N LYS A 90 -13.45 4.63 -6.97
CA LYS A 90 -14.51 4.00 -7.77
C LYS A 90 -14.16 3.95 -9.25
N ARG A 91 -13.59 5.03 -9.80
CA ARG A 91 -13.15 5.09 -11.20
C ARG A 91 -12.02 4.10 -11.46
N LEU A 92 -10.97 4.12 -10.65
CA LEU A 92 -9.84 3.18 -10.74
C LEU A 92 -10.32 1.74 -10.63
N ASN A 93 -11.14 1.42 -9.63
CA ASN A 93 -11.67 0.07 -9.42
C ASN A 93 -12.55 -0.41 -10.60
N ARG A 94 -13.42 0.45 -11.15
CA ARG A 94 -14.19 0.12 -12.37
C ARG A 94 -13.27 -0.25 -13.54
N HIS A 95 -12.18 0.49 -13.71
CA HIS A 95 -11.23 0.23 -14.79
C HIS A 95 -10.35 -0.99 -14.55
N LEU A 96 -9.92 -1.25 -13.30
CA LEU A 96 -9.19 -2.47 -12.93
C LEU A 96 -10.07 -3.71 -13.14
N MET A 97 -11.33 -3.68 -12.70
CA MET A 97 -12.28 -4.77 -12.91
C MET A 97 -12.56 -5.01 -14.40
N LYS A 98 -12.71 -3.94 -15.18
CA LYS A 98 -12.88 -4.06 -16.64
C LYS A 98 -11.65 -4.66 -17.30
N ALA A 99 -10.46 -4.18 -16.95
CA ALA A 99 -9.21 -4.70 -17.51
C ALA A 99 -8.99 -6.17 -17.14
N LYS A 100 -9.35 -6.59 -15.92
CA LYS A 100 -9.33 -8.00 -15.50
C LYS A 100 -10.26 -8.87 -16.35
N ASN A 101 -11.44 -8.37 -16.70
CA ASN A 101 -12.39 -9.08 -17.56
C ASN A 101 -12.01 -9.08 -19.04
N ASP A 102 -11.30 -8.04 -19.50
CA ASP A 102 -10.87 -7.86 -20.90
C ASP A 102 -9.49 -8.49 -21.19
N THR A 103 -8.80 -9.06 -20.18
CA THR A 103 -7.50 -9.74 -20.39
C THR A 103 -7.76 -11.14 -21.00
N PRO A 104 -7.36 -11.41 -22.25
CA PRO A 104 -7.64 -12.68 -22.90
C PRO A 104 -6.87 -13.82 -22.22
N ILE A 105 -7.59 -14.81 -21.69
CA ILE A 105 -7.01 -16.10 -21.31
C ILE A 105 -6.97 -16.94 -22.59
N LEU A 106 -5.79 -17.09 -23.19
CA LEU A 106 -5.60 -18.02 -24.30
C LEU A 106 -5.44 -19.44 -23.73
N GLU A 107 -6.51 -20.24 -23.79
CA GLU A 107 -6.42 -21.69 -23.59
C GLU A 107 -6.30 -22.35 -24.97
N ARG A 108 -5.23 -23.15 -25.20
CA ARG A 108 -5.13 -24.05 -26.35
C ARG A 108 -5.32 -25.49 -25.89
N THR A 109 -6.25 -26.19 -26.52
CA THR A 109 -6.34 -27.65 -26.46
C THR A 109 -5.44 -28.23 -27.56
N VAL A 110 -4.53 -29.12 -27.19
CA VAL A 110 -3.73 -29.92 -28.13
C VAL A 110 -4.27 -31.34 -28.08
N SER A 111 -4.66 -31.91 -29.22
CA SER A 111 -4.97 -33.33 -29.35
C SER A 111 -3.70 -34.12 -29.65
N ASP A 112 -3.61 -35.35 -29.14
CA ASP A 112 -2.42 -36.20 -29.22
C ASP A 112 -2.07 -36.69 -30.65
N ASP A 113 -2.85 -36.31 -31.68
CA ASP A 113 -2.59 -36.59 -33.09
C ASP A 113 -1.72 -35.53 -33.79
N GLY A 114 -1.18 -34.55 -33.06
CA GLY A 114 -0.20 -33.58 -33.57
C GLY A 114 -0.76 -32.53 -34.54
N ASN A 115 -2.07 -32.54 -34.79
CA ASN A 115 -2.73 -31.54 -35.64
C ASN A 115 -3.16 -30.31 -34.83
N ILE A 116 -2.58 -29.15 -35.14
CA ILE A 116 -3.02 -27.86 -34.63
C ILE A 116 -4.38 -27.52 -35.27
N SER A 117 -5.46 -27.73 -34.53
CA SER A 117 -6.78 -27.27 -34.96
C SER A 117 -6.91 -25.74 -34.82
N LYS A 118 -7.62 -25.15 -35.78
CA LYS A 118 -7.78 -23.71 -36.05
C LYS A 118 -7.99 -22.86 -34.79
N ILE A 119 -7.37 -21.67 -34.79
CA ILE A 119 -7.68 -20.55 -33.89
C ILE A 119 -9.11 -20.10 -34.20
N THR A 120 -10.04 -20.36 -33.29
CA THR A 120 -11.37 -19.74 -33.32
C THR A 120 -11.47 -18.72 -32.18
N ASP A 121 -11.59 -17.45 -32.55
CA ASP A 121 -11.92 -16.36 -31.64
C ASP A 121 -13.33 -16.59 -31.05
N ALA A 122 -13.39 -17.16 -29.85
CA ALA A 122 -14.66 -17.42 -29.18
C ALA A 122 -15.11 -16.19 -28.38
N LYS A 123 -15.73 -15.23 -29.07
CA LYS A 123 -16.64 -14.25 -28.44
C LYS A 123 -18.06 -14.87 -28.42
N TYR A 124 -18.50 -15.33 -27.25
CA TYR A 124 -19.86 -15.81 -26.89
C TYR A 124 -20.26 -17.18 -27.51
N ASN A 125 -20.90 -18.17 -26.85
CA ASN A 125 -22.03 -18.16 -25.90
C ASN A 125 -22.20 -19.48 -25.07
N VAL A 126 -22.44 -19.30 -23.76
CA VAL A 126 -23.43 -19.87 -22.77
C VAL A 126 -23.82 -21.38 -22.68
N LYS A 127 -23.99 -21.78 -21.39
CA LYS A 127 -24.81 -22.85 -20.74
C LYS A 127 -24.02 -24.14 -20.46
N GLU A 128 -24.02 -24.75 -19.27
CA GLU A 128 -24.98 -24.82 -18.17
C GLU A 128 -24.31 -25.51 -16.94
N GLY A 129 -24.77 -25.26 -15.70
CA GLY A 129 -24.90 -26.32 -14.69
C GLY A 129 -24.01 -26.24 -13.42
N ARG A 130 -24.67 -26.13 -12.27
CA ARG A 130 -24.14 -26.24 -10.89
C ARG A 130 -23.88 -27.71 -10.48
N LYS A 131 -22.82 -27.97 -9.70
CA LYS A 131 -22.75 -28.73 -8.39
C LYS A 131 -21.45 -29.53 -8.16
N ALA A 132 -21.18 -29.77 -6.86
CA ALA A 132 -20.17 -30.59 -6.16
C ALA A 132 -18.84 -29.85 -5.88
N LEU A 133 -18.46 -29.45 -4.64
CA LEU A 133 -18.58 -30.01 -3.28
C LEU A 133 -17.99 -31.43 -3.12
N VAL A 134 -16.94 -31.45 -2.30
CA VAL A 134 -16.31 -32.59 -1.59
C VAL A 134 -15.46 -33.56 -2.42
N LYS A 135 -14.13 -33.41 -2.29
CA LYS A 135 -13.19 -34.51 -1.99
C LYS A 135 -11.76 -33.96 -1.81
N LEU A 136 -11.47 -33.40 -0.65
CA LEU A 136 -10.12 -33.44 -0.07
C LEU A 136 -10.33 -33.51 1.45
N GLY A 137 -10.28 -34.71 2.00
CA GLY A 137 -10.29 -34.93 3.45
C GLY A 137 -9.05 -34.31 4.06
N ILE A 138 -9.16 -33.05 4.47
CA ILE A 138 -8.17 -32.34 5.27
C ILE A 138 -8.89 -31.93 6.54
N ASP A 139 -8.87 -32.82 7.53
CA ASP A 139 -9.27 -32.46 8.88
C ASP A 139 -8.18 -31.58 9.50
N LYS A 140 -8.58 -30.32 9.75
CA LYS A 140 -7.92 -29.27 10.56
C LYS A 140 -6.87 -28.38 9.87
N PRO A 141 -7.29 -27.32 9.15
CA PRO A 141 -6.40 -26.30 8.59
C PRO A 141 -5.98 -25.19 9.58
N ASN A 142 -5.83 -25.47 10.88
CA ASN A 142 -5.64 -24.42 11.90
C ASN A 142 -4.35 -24.48 12.73
N MET A 143 -3.41 -25.38 12.44
CA MET A 143 -2.13 -25.44 13.19
C MET A 143 -0.89 -25.01 12.39
N LEU A 144 -0.91 -25.06 11.06
CA LEU A 144 0.22 -24.59 10.24
C LEU A 144 0.32 -23.05 10.18
N ILE A 145 -0.76 -22.32 10.49
CA ILE A 145 -0.77 -20.85 10.52
C ILE A 145 -0.20 -20.30 11.86
N GLN A 146 -0.12 -21.12 12.91
CA GLN A 146 0.41 -20.68 14.21
C GLN A 146 1.93 -20.87 14.34
N ALA A 147 2.52 -21.89 13.72
CA ALA A 147 3.95 -22.15 13.82
C ALA A 147 4.84 -21.10 13.11
N PHE A 148 4.34 -20.45 12.05
CA PHE A 148 5.07 -19.37 11.35
C PHE A 148 5.01 -18.00 12.05
N ARG A 149 4.27 -17.85 13.16
CA ARG A 149 4.07 -16.56 13.84
C ARG A 149 5.06 -16.26 14.96
N LEU A 150 5.76 -17.26 15.50
CA LEU A 150 6.59 -17.07 16.70
C LEU A 150 8.00 -16.54 16.41
N ASP A 151 8.59 -16.87 15.25
CA ASP A 151 9.83 -16.25 14.76
C ASP A 151 9.59 -14.95 13.97
N ALA A 152 8.32 -14.61 13.75
CA ALA A 152 7.87 -13.47 12.93
C ALA A 152 7.38 -12.29 13.78
N ASN A 153 7.94 -12.06 14.98
CA ASN A 153 7.68 -10.83 15.70
C ASN A 153 8.56 -9.72 15.09
N PRO A 154 8.00 -8.78 14.29
CA PRO A 154 8.80 -7.74 13.62
C PRO A 154 9.53 -6.83 14.62
N LEU A 155 9.18 -6.87 15.91
CA LEU A 155 9.84 -6.14 16.98
C LEU A 155 11.25 -6.67 17.32
N VAL A 156 11.60 -7.90 16.91
CA VAL A 156 12.97 -8.43 17.07
C VAL A 156 13.97 -7.58 16.28
N ASN A 157 13.56 -7.04 15.12
CA ASN A 157 14.29 -6.02 14.40
C ASN A 157 13.57 -4.68 14.53
N PHE A 158 13.65 -4.08 15.72
CA PHE A 158 12.99 -2.81 16.04
C PHE A 158 13.31 -1.67 15.04
N PRO A 159 14.55 -1.49 14.55
CA PRO A 159 14.84 -0.53 13.48
C PRO A 159 14.03 -0.78 12.18
N ALA A 160 13.96 -2.02 11.71
CA ALA A 160 13.17 -2.35 10.52
C ALA A 160 11.66 -2.15 10.76
N TRP A 161 11.19 -2.41 11.97
CA TRP A 161 9.80 -2.12 12.36
C TRP A 161 9.51 -0.62 12.30
N LEU A 162 10.39 0.25 12.81
CA LEU A 162 10.26 1.70 12.69
C LEU A 162 10.30 2.18 11.24
N GLU A 163 11.15 1.58 10.40
CA GLU A 163 11.18 1.87 8.97
C GLU A 163 9.83 1.59 8.29
N GLY A 164 9.21 0.44 8.61
CA GLY A 164 7.86 0.11 8.14
C GLY A 164 6.77 1.09 8.63
N LEU A 165 7.02 1.82 9.71
CA LEU A 165 6.13 2.89 10.20
C LEU A 165 6.42 4.27 9.58
N GLY A 166 7.45 4.38 8.73
CA GLY A 166 7.94 5.65 8.20
C GLY A 166 8.64 6.49 9.26
N LEU A 167 9.29 5.87 10.25
CA LEU A 167 9.94 6.52 11.40
C LEU A 167 11.43 6.17 11.50
N LYS A 168 12.05 5.85 10.35
CA LYS A 168 13.43 5.37 10.24
C LYS A 168 14.46 6.24 10.99
N PRO A 169 14.45 7.58 10.91
CA PRO A 169 15.47 8.41 11.59
C PRO A 169 15.49 8.23 13.11
N LEU A 170 14.37 7.82 13.70
CA LEU A 170 14.24 7.68 15.15
C LEU A 170 14.94 6.44 15.70
N ALA A 171 15.28 5.45 14.86
CA ALA A 171 15.85 4.18 15.30
C ALA A 171 17.13 4.35 16.15
N SER A 172 17.95 5.35 15.84
CA SER A 172 19.18 5.65 16.57
C SER A 172 18.95 5.99 18.05
N ARG A 173 17.77 6.55 18.40
CA ARG A 173 17.42 6.96 19.76
C ARG A 173 17.13 5.78 20.69
N PHE A 174 16.89 4.61 20.11
CA PHE A 174 16.54 3.39 20.84
C PHE A 174 17.66 2.34 20.83
N LYS A 175 18.85 2.66 20.29
CA LYS A 175 19.93 1.70 20.02
C LYS A 175 20.38 0.89 21.25
N SER A 176 20.33 1.48 22.44
CA SER A 176 20.72 0.85 23.71
C SER A 176 19.56 0.17 24.44
N MET A 177 18.35 0.19 23.90
CA MET A 177 17.15 -0.27 24.59
C MET A 177 16.69 -1.63 24.06
N ILE A 178 16.18 -2.46 24.96
CA ILE A 178 15.54 -3.72 24.60
C ILE A 178 14.12 -3.42 24.14
N TRP A 179 13.69 -3.97 23.01
CA TRP A 179 12.37 -3.66 22.42
C TRP A 179 11.19 -3.87 23.37
N LYS A 180 11.29 -4.85 24.29
CA LYS A 180 10.28 -5.13 25.32
C LYS A 180 10.08 -3.95 26.28
N ASP A 181 11.12 -3.16 26.50
CA ASP A 181 11.08 -1.97 27.33
C ASP A 181 10.69 -0.75 26.51
N ILE A 182 11.12 -0.68 25.25
CA ILE A 182 10.72 0.40 24.32
C ILE A 182 9.19 0.49 24.20
N ILE A 183 8.51 -0.64 24.02
CA ILE A 183 7.05 -0.63 23.87
C ILE A 183 6.31 -0.23 25.16
N LYS A 184 6.98 -0.10 26.30
CA LYS A 184 6.38 0.35 27.57
C LYS A 184 6.57 1.84 27.82
N LEU A 185 7.34 2.53 26.98
CA LEU A 185 7.62 3.95 27.15
C LEU A 185 6.36 4.81 27.03
N ARG A 186 6.25 5.77 27.94
CA ARG A 186 5.24 6.84 27.93
C ARG A 186 5.69 8.02 27.08
N SER A 187 4.78 8.97 26.88
CA SER A 187 5.05 10.17 26.07
C SER A 187 6.21 10.98 26.62
N GLU A 188 6.29 11.13 27.94
CA GLU A 188 7.32 11.91 28.63
C GLU A 188 8.69 11.23 28.51
N GLU A 189 8.71 9.90 28.48
CA GLU A 189 9.95 9.13 28.31
C GLU A 189 10.45 9.24 26.86
N LEU A 190 9.55 9.24 25.87
CA LEU A 190 9.88 9.50 24.47
C LEU A 190 10.40 10.93 24.26
N GLU A 191 9.84 11.90 24.99
CA GLU A 191 10.36 13.26 25.04
C GLU A 191 11.78 13.33 25.57
N GLY A 192 12.07 12.61 26.66
CA GLY A 192 13.43 12.46 27.21
C GLY A 192 14.43 11.83 26.24
N LEU A 193 13.96 11.03 25.27
CA LEU A 193 14.77 10.50 24.16
C LEU A 193 14.95 11.51 22.99
N GLY A 194 14.52 12.75 23.18
CA GLY A 194 14.60 13.83 22.19
C GLY A 194 13.48 13.82 21.15
N ILE A 195 12.43 13.00 21.31
CA ILE A 195 11.28 12.94 20.40
C ILE A 195 10.26 14.01 20.85
N TYR A 196 10.53 15.26 20.51
CA TYR A 196 9.72 16.40 20.97
C TYR A 196 8.36 16.53 20.26
N ASN A 197 8.26 16.08 19.01
CA ASN A 197 7.03 16.23 18.25
C ASN A 197 5.92 15.31 18.77
N THR A 198 4.84 15.92 19.29
CA THR A 198 3.70 15.20 19.88
C THR A 198 3.00 14.25 18.90
N ASN A 199 2.91 14.57 17.60
CA ASN A 199 2.31 13.66 16.62
C ASN A 199 3.14 12.38 16.45
N ILE A 200 4.47 12.50 16.41
CA ILE A 200 5.39 11.36 16.35
C ILE A 200 5.29 10.52 17.62
N ARG A 201 5.34 11.14 18.81
CA ARG A 201 5.18 10.43 20.09
C ARG A 201 3.86 9.66 20.14
N ARG A 202 2.76 10.32 19.77
CA ARG A 202 1.43 9.71 19.73
C ARG A 202 1.37 8.51 18.78
N ARG A 203 1.97 8.62 17.60
CA ARG A 203 2.07 7.53 16.64
C ARG A 203 2.83 6.35 17.23
N LEU A 204 3.98 6.59 17.85
CA LEU A 204 4.76 5.54 18.53
C LEU A 204 3.92 4.83 19.61
N ILE A 205 3.30 5.59 20.52
CA ILE A 205 2.44 5.03 21.59
C ILE A 205 1.29 4.20 21.03
N LYS A 206 0.60 4.68 19.98
CA LYS A 206 -0.46 3.92 19.29
C LYS A 206 0.05 2.57 18.78
N HIS A 207 1.24 2.54 18.21
CA HIS A 207 1.85 1.32 17.70
C HIS A 207 2.42 0.42 18.81
N PHE A 208 2.94 0.99 19.90
CA PHE A 208 3.37 0.26 21.09
C PHE A 208 2.20 -0.44 21.78
N LEU A 209 1.10 0.26 22.01
CA LEU A 209 -0.12 -0.34 22.58
C LEU A 209 -0.66 -1.47 21.71
N ARG A 210 -0.57 -1.34 20.38
CA ARG A 210 -0.93 -2.42 19.46
C ARG A 210 -0.03 -3.64 19.64
N ALA A 211 1.28 -3.43 19.67
CA ALA A 211 2.26 -4.50 19.91
C ALA A 211 2.03 -5.20 21.26
N GLN A 212 1.78 -4.45 22.34
CA GLN A 212 1.47 -4.99 23.65
C GLN A 212 0.19 -5.86 23.63
N ARG A 213 -0.86 -5.41 22.93
CA ARG A 213 -2.11 -6.18 22.76
C ARG A 213 -1.88 -7.47 21.98
N ASP A 214 -1.14 -7.40 20.87
CA ASP A 214 -0.85 -8.57 20.05
C ASP A 214 -0.06 -9.62 20.87
N LEU A 215 0.86 -9.17 21.75
CA LEU A 215 1.58 -10.03 22.69
C LEU A 215 0.68 -10.61 23.78
N ALA A 216 -0.21 -9.81 24.36
CA ALA A 216 -1.15 -10.29 25.38
C ALA A 216 -2.09 -11.36 24.81
N VAL A 217 -2.63 -11.13 23.60
CA VAL A 217 -3.48 -12.10 22.90
C VAL A 217 -2.71 -13.40 22.62
N ALA A 218 -1.45 -13.31 22.18
CA ALA A 218 -0.60 -14.48 21.97
C ALA A 218 -0.37 -15.28 23.27
N ASN A 219 -0.37 -14.60 24.42
CA ASN A 219 -0.24 -15.20 25.75
C ASN A 219 -1.60 -15.58 26.38
N GLY A 220 -2.72 -15.50 25.64
CA GLY A 220 -4.06 -15.84 26.15
C GLY A 220 -4.66 -14.81 27.09
N GLN A 221 -4.13 -13.59 27.14
CA GLN A 221 -4.60 -12.47 27.96
C GLN A 221 -5.44 -11.49 27.12
N VAL A 222 -6.39 -10.81 27.76
CA VAL A 222 -7.17 -9.73 27.14
C VAL A 222 -6.77 -8.40 27.79
N LEU A 223 -6.19 -7.49 27.01
CA LEU A 223 -5.89 -6.14 27.48
C LEU A 223 -7.04 -5.17 27.15
N PRO A 224 -7.39 -4.26 28.07
CA PRO A 224 -8.39 -3.24 27.80
C PRO A 224 -7.94 -2.29 26.69
N VAL A 225 -8.93 -1.77 25.95
CA VAL A 225 -8.66 -0.79 24.89
C VAL A 225 -8.45 0.58 25.53
N GLU A 226 -7.19 0.92 25.80
CA GLU A 226 -6.81 2.29 26.10
C GLU A 226 -7.10 3.21 24.90
N LYS A 227 -7.83 4.30 25.19
CA LYS A 227 -8.10 5.38 24.24
C LYS A 227 -7.06 6.47 24.44
N ILE A 228 -6.30 6.76 23.39
CA ILE A 228 -5.43 7.94 23.34
C ILE A 228 -6.35 9.15 23.13
N LYS A 229 -6.50 10.01 24.15
CA LYS A 229 -7.57 11.01 24.20
C LYS A 229 -7.23 12.36 23.56
N GLU A 230 -5.96 12.68 23.34
CA GLU A 230 -5.59 14.07 23.06
C GLU A 230 -4.94 14.27 21.68
N PHE A 231 -5.42 15.31 21.01
CA PHE A 231 -4.77 15.88 19.83
C PHE A 231 -3.84 17.01 20.31
N PRO A 232 -2.63 17.14 19.74
CA PRO A 232 -1.76 18.26 20.07
C PRO A 232 -2.48 19.58 19.78
N LYS A 233 -2.29 20.57 20.65
CA LYS A 233 -2.73 21.93 20.37
C LYS A 233 -1.80 22.55 19.32
N MET A 234 -2.24 23.62 18.67
CA MET A 234 -1.41 24.26 17.63
C MET A 234 -0.16 24.89 18.22
N GLU A 235 -0.27 25.43 19.43
CA GLU A 235 0.81 26.07 20.17
C GLU A 235 1.94 25.07 20.47
N ASP A 236 1.58 23.84 20.86
CA ASP A 236 2.53 22.77 21.14
C ASP A 236 3.40 22.44 19.92
N ILE A 237 2.83 22.54 18.70
CA ILE A 237 3.55 22.24 17.45
C ILE A 237 4.57 23.33 17.13
N ILE A 238 4.23 24.60 17.39
CA ILE A 238 5.10 25.75 17.08
C ILE A 238 6.26 25.83 18.08
N GLN A 239 5.98 25.53 19.36
CA GLN A 239 6.96 25.65 20.44
C GLN A 239 7.88 24.43 20.56
N ALA A 240 7.48 23.26 20.06
CA ALA A 240 8.29 22.05 20.13
C ALA A 240 9.63 22.23 19.37
N PRO A 241 10.77 21.86 19.97
CA PRO A 241 12.07 21.87 19.30
C PRO A 241 12.03 21.11 17.96
N ILE A 242 12.59 21.70 16.91
CA ILE A 242 12.61 21.07 15.58
C ILE A 242 13.78 20.09 15.53
N ASP A 243 13.44 18.86 15.18
CA ASP A 243 14.41 17.83 14.92
C ASP A 243 14.79 17.83 13.44
N PHE A 244 15.93 18.43 13.11
CA PHE A 244 16.40 18.52 11.72
C PHE A 244 16.65 17.14 11.09
N LYS A 245 16.92 16.08 11.87
CA LYS A 245 17.17 14.73 11.34
C LYS A 245 15.91 14.12 10.73
N ILE A 246 14.72 14.44 11.24
CA ILE A 246 13.48 13.93 10.64
C ILE A 246 13.13 14.63 9.35
N LEU A 247 13.60 15.87 9.12
CA LEU A 247 13.32 16.63 7.88
C LEU A 247 13.95 16.00 6.64
N GLU A 248 15.05 15.27 6.83
CA GLU A 248 15.73 14.54 5.75
C GLU A 248 14.96 13.30 5.28
N ASP A 249 14.04 12.79 6.09
CA ASP A 249 13.16 11.67 5.77
C ASP A 249 11.72 12.18 5.60
N VAL A 250 11.32 12.40 4.34
CA VAL A 250 10.00 12.95 3.99
C VAL A 250 8.83 12.18 4.66
N PRO A 251 8.78 10.82 4.65
CA PRO A 251 7.74 10.09 5.37
C PRO A 251 7.66 10.44 6.86
N CYS A 252 8.80 10.42 7.57
CA CYS A 252 8.86 10.72 9.00
C CYS A 252 8.49 12.18 9.29
N TRP A 253 9.00 13.12 8.50
CA TRP A 253 8.65 14.52 8.63
C TRP A 253 7.15 14.77 8.41
N LEU A 254 6.53 14.17 7.39
CA LEU A 254 5.09 14.33 7.17
C LEU A 254 4.27 13.79 8.36
N HIS A 255 4.70 12.72 9.02
CA HIS A 255 4.07 12.24 10.26
C HIS A 255 4.17 13.24 11.43
N SER A 256 5.16 14.13 11.42
CA SER A 256 5.31 15.20 12.42
C SER A 256 4.24 16.29 12.28
N ILE A 257 3.73 16.50 11.07
CA ILE A 257 2.64 17.42 10.77
C ILE A 257 1.30 16.86 11.26
N ARG A 258 1.01 15.61 10.87
CA ARG A 258 -0.18 14.87 11.32
C ARG A 258 0.07 13.37 11.21
N ASP A 259 -0.48 12.60 12.14
CA ASP A 259 -0.45 11.14 12.05
C ASP A 259 -0.98 10.68 10.68
N GLU A 260 -0.37 9.61 10.14
CA GLU A 260 -0.66 9.02 8.83
C GLU A 260 -0.27 9.83 7.59
N PHE A 261 0.23 11.07 7.70
CA PHE A 261 0.58 11.86 6.51
C PHE A 261 1.82 11.35 5.76
N GLY A 262 2.69 10.57 6.38
CA GLY A 262 3.80 9.91 5.69
C GLY A 262 3.39 9.03 4.51
N LYS A 263 2.13 8.56 4.45
CA LYS A 263 1.61 7.82 3.27
C LYS A 263 1.54 8.68 2.00
N PHE A 264 1.59 10.00 2.13
CA PHE A 264 1.63 10.92 0.99
C PHE A 264 3.06 11.18 0.49
N ALA A 265 4.10 10.66 1.15
CA ALA A 265 5.49 10.81 0.71
C ALA A 265 5.74 10.44 -0.77
N PRO A 266 5.11 9.39 -1.35
CA PRO A 266 5.30 9.06 -2.76
C PRO A 266 4.89 10.17 -3.73
N PHE A 267 3.96 11.06 -3.36
CA PHE A 267 3.58 12.19 -4.20
C PHE A 267 4.66 13.27 -4.25
N PHE A 268 5.61 13.27 -3.32
CA PHE A 268 6.71 14.24 -3.25
C PHE A 268 8.04 13.65 -3.72
N GLU A 269 8.02 12.56 -4.49
CA GLU A 269 9.23 11.94 -4.99
C GLU A 269 10.10 12.95 -5.78
N GLY A 270 11.38 13.01 -5.43
CA GLY A 270 12.33 13.95 -6.02
C GLY A 270 12.29 15.36 -5.45
N LYS A 271 11.41 15.65 -4.46
CA LYS A 271 11.39 16.92 -3.73
C LYS A 271 12.00 16.75 -2.35
N ASN A 272 12.77 17.76 -1.91
CA ASN A 272 13.21 17.87 -0.53
C ASN A 272 12.19 18.66 0.31
N TRP A 273 12.35 18.63 1.64
CA TRP A 273 11.42 19.30 2.57
C TRP A 273 11.31 20.82 2.34
N LYS A 274 12.38 21.50 1.88
CA LYS A 274 12.38 22.94 1.59
C LYS A 274 11.52 23.29 0.38
N GLU A 275 11.42 22.38 -0.58
CA GLU A 275 10.51 22.53 -1.71
C GLU A 275 9.07 22.22 -1.29
N ILE A 276 8.87 21.13 -0.55
CA ILE A 276 7.53 20.66 -0.14
C ILE A 276 6.84 21.68 0.76
N ILE A 277 7.57 22.30 1.70
CA ILE A 277 7.00 23.25 2.66
C ILE A 277 6.40 24.48 1.97
N ASN A 278 6.86 24.81 0.77
CA ASN A 278 6.40 25.98 0.02
C ASN A 278 5.25 25.70 -0.95
N LEU A 279 4.75 24.45 -1.02
CA LEU A 279 3.68 24.09 -1.94
C LEU A 279 2.34 24.70 -1.52
N SER A 280 1.68 25.33 -2.49
CA SER A 280 0.29 25.80 -2.36
C SER A 280 -0.71 24.65 -2.41
N LYS A 281 -1.94 24.93 -1.97
CA LYS A 281 -3.05 23.95 -2.05
C LYS A 281 -3.33 23.50 -3.48
N ASN A 282 -3.12 24.36 -4.47
CA ASN A 282 -3.36 24.02 -5.88
C ASN A 282 -2.26 23.09 -6.40
N GLU A 283 -1.00 23.36 -6.08
CA GLU A 283 0.11 22.46 -6.43
C GLU A 283 -0.07 21.07 -5.77
N LEU A 284 -0.46 21.01 -4.49
CA LEU A 284 -0.78 19.74 -3.83
C LEU A 284 -1.89 18.95 -4.57
N LYS A 285 -2.89 19.66 -5.12
CA LYS A 285 -3.96 19.04 -5.92
C LYS A 285 -3.42 18.50 -7.25
N GLU A 286 -2.59 19.28 -7.94
CA GLU A 286 -1.96 18.88 -9.21
C GLU A 286 -1.04 17.66 -9.04
N MET A 287 -0.40 17.53 -7.87
CA MET A 287 0.41 16.38 -7.48
C MET A 287 -0.42 15.13 -7.13
N GLY A 288 -1.75 15.22 -7.09
CA GLY A 288 -2.63 14.06 -6.90
C GLY A 288 -3.25 13.92 -5.51
N ILE A 289 -3.04 14.89 -4.61
CA ILE A 289 -3.74 14.93 -3.33
C ILE A 289 -5.11 15.59 -3.54
N PHE A 290 -6.10 14.82 -4.00
CA PHE A 290 -7.39 15.36 -4.45
C PHE A 290 -8.41 15.65 -3.35
N ASP A 291 -8.22 15.11 -2.15
CA ASP A 291 -9.12 15.36 -1.04
C ASP A 291 -8.91 16.77 -0.46
N PHE A 292 -10.00 17.54 -0.33
CA PHE A 292 -9.94 18.94 0.11
C PHE A 292 -9.53 19.08 1.57
N GLU A 293 -10.03 18.22 2.46
CA GLU A 293 -9.72 18.28 3.89
C GLU A 293 -8.27 17.90 4.15
N ILE A 294 -7.78 16.86 3.46
CA ILE A 294 -6.38 16.44 3.53
C ILE A 294 -5.47 17.55 3.03
N ARG A 295 -5.75 18.15 1.86
CA ARG A 295 -4.95 19.27 1.35
C ARG A 295 -4.94 20.47 2.30
N ASN A 296 -6.11 20.85 2.82
CA ASN A 296 -6.21 21.97 3.76
C ASN A 296 -5.41 21.70 5.03
N THR A 297 -5.53 20.50 5.58
CA THR A 297 -4.81 20.14 6.80
C THR A 297 -3.31 20.07 6.55
N LEU A 298 -2.88 19.45 5.45
CA LEU A 298 -1.47 19.37 5.09
C LEU A 298 -0.88 20.75 4.88
N HIS A 299 -1.52 21.59 4.07
CA HIS A 299 -1.07 22.97 3.86
C HIS A 299 -1.01 23.76 5.17
N LYS A 300 -2.04 23.68 6.02
CA LYS A 300 -2.03 24.33 7.34
C LYS A 300 -0.87 23.83 8.20
N GLY A 301 -0.61 22.53 8.17
CA GLY A 301 0.51 21.92 8.86
C GLY A 301 1.88 22.37 8.37
N LEU A 302 2.05 22.54 7.05
CA LEU A 302 3.27 23.11 6.46
C LEU A 302 3.47 24.56 6.90
N GLU A 303 2.40 25.37 6.94
CA GLU A 303 2.45 26.74 7.46
C GLU A 303 2.83 26.81 8.95
N LEU A 304 2.28 25.92 9.78
CA LEU A 304 2.67 25.81 11.20
C LEU A 304 4.15 25.44 11.35
N GLN A 305 4.67 24.55 10.50
CA GLN A 305 6.10 24.23 10.49
C GLN A 305 6.95 25.45 10.09
N LYS A 306 6.55 26.25 9.09
CA LYS A 306 7.24 27.51 8.75
C LYS A 306 7.30 28.45 9.96
N GLN A 307 6.18 28.60 10.68
CA GLN A 307 6.12 29.43 11.88
C GLN A 307 7.07 28.90 12.97
N ALA A 308 7.12 27.59 13.17
CA ALA A 308 8.03 26.96 14.11
C ALA A 308 9.51 27.23 13.76
N PHE A 309 9.89 27.16 12.48
CA PHE A 309 11.24 27.50 12.02
C PHE A 309 11.62 28.95 12.35
N VAL A 310 10.70 29.90 12.09
CA VAL A 310 10.92 31.33 12.38
C VAL A 310 11.02 31.58 13.89
N ALA A 311 10.17 30.93 14.68
CA ALA A 311 10.21 31.07 16.14
C ALA A 311 11.55 30.58 16.72
N GLN A 312 12.09 29.48 16.19
CA GLN A 312 13.38 28.95 16.65
C GLN A 312 14.58 29.75 16.15
N SER A 313 14.54 30.31 14.94
CA SER A 313 15.61 31.19 14.47
C SER A 313 15.71 32.49 15.27
N ASN A 314 14.60 32.97 15.83
CA ASN A 314 14.58 34.18 16.67
C ASN A 314 14.91 33.91 18.15
N SER A 315 15.07 32.64 18.53
CA SER A 315 15.40 32.22 19.89
C SER A 315 16.90 31.89 20.07
N ILE A 316 17.69 32.01 19.00
CA ILE A 316 19.15 31.85 18.94
C ILE A 316 19.79 33.23 18.84
#